data_AF-A0A3D0PT98-F1
#
_entry.id   AF-A0A3D0PT98-F1
#
_cell.length_a   1.000
_cell.length_b   1.000
_cell.length_c   1.000
_cell.angle_alpha   90.00
_cell.angle_beta   90.00
_cell.angle_gamma   90.00
#
_symmetry.space_group_name_H-M   'P 1'
#
loop_
_entity.id
_entity.type
_entity.pdbx_description
1 polymer ?
#
loop_
_entity_poly.entity_id
_entity_poly.type
_entity_poly.pdbx_seq_one_letter_code
_entity_poly.pdbx_strand_id
1 'polypeptide(L)'
;MPNPDILNNITLRVYFQTKEETFELQTYTDDKRLQVYSSKMPLGESVMSFIYGNFEDVYNELRRTETIFLEINAGLQVHTHWEQLRNMSLNFVKRHPYFGFASQAISQAARQTIAIDMRFLSRLIPLYKQMREDLILLVKECMNVDDDRKDTSFVDRYADLALTHRLTNHSPLKYAVVVTEFLPAIQLPLWKTKECDYPVIPTLQELRAQEVPLEMVNALYPRSLQDLYHFIIAGYLKQGVCFKVCKNCGRYFAVTGSMNAEYCDRKIEGSQKTCRQMGAVRVYQQKQMKDPILRLYNRAYKTHNARIRYGRMTREEFLEWSIRARALRDKCMEGKISLEDFEIWLKE
;
A
#
# COMPACT_ATOMS: atom_id res chain seq x y z
N MET A 1 36.20 -5.72 16.01
CA MET A 1 36.30 -4.30 15.60
C MET A 1 34.90 -3.83 15.22
N PRO A 2 34.39 -2.70 15.76
CA PRO A 2 33.13 -2.16 15.27
C PRO A 2 33.31 -1.70 13.82
N ASN A 3 32.34 -2.03 12.99
CA ASN A 3 32.31 -1.69 11.57
C ASN A 3 32.10 -0.15 11.43
N PRO A 4 32.74 0.58 10.51
CA PRO A 4 32.41 1.99 10.21
C PRO A 4 31.18 2.17 9.29
N ASP A 5 30.48 1.08 8.94
CA ASP A 5 29.44 1.01 7.93
C ASP A 5 28.07 1.57 8.37
N ILE A 6 27.24 1.96 7.38
CA ILE A 6 25.83 2.34 7.47
C ILE A 6 25.00 1.41 8.34
N LEU A 7 25.36 0.13 8.39
CA LEU A 7 24.77 -0.87 9.28
C LEU A 7 24.81 -0.48 10.76
N ASN A 8 25.69 0.40 11.21
CA ASN A 8 25.80 0.66 12.65
C ASN A 8 24.73 1.61 13.17
N ASN A 9 24.11 2.43 12.34
CA ASN A 9 23.20 3.49 12.82
C ASN A 9 21.87 3.53 12.05
N ILE A 10 21.39 2.38 11.58
CA ILE A 10 20.09 2.31 10.91
C ILE A 10 18.98 2.53 11.93
N THR A 11 18.09 3.46 11.61
CA THR A 11 16.88 3.75 12.39
C THR A 11 15.68 3.83 11.46
N LEU A 12 14.56 3.24 11.87
CA LEU A 12 13.28 3.38 11.21
C LEU A 12 12.57 4.60 11.81
N ARG A 13 12.04 5.46 10.94
CA ARG A 13 11.16 6.57 11.28
C ARG A 13 9.83 6.38 10.58
N VAL A 14 8.73 6.47 11.34
CA VAL A 14 7.37 6.29 10.80
C VAL A 14 6.49 7.46 11.20
N TYR A 15 5.77 8.05 10.27
CA TYR A 15 4.89 9.18 10.55
C TYR A 15 3.72 9.23 9.57
N PHE A 16 2.68 9.95 9.98
CA PHE A 16 1.55 10.30 9.13
C PHE A 16 1.69 11.76 8.71
N GLN A 17 1.46 12.03 7.43
CA GLN A 17 1.44 13.39 6.90
C GLN A 17 0.30 13.47 5.89
N THR A 18 -0.61 14.44 6.06
CA THR A 18 -1.82 14.59 5.23
C THR A 18 -2.69 13.31 5.15
N LYS A 19 -2.69 12.58 4.03
CA LYS A 19 -3.39 11.31 3.78
C LYS A 19 -2.44 10.18 3.42
N GLU A 20 -1.20 10.29 3.87
CA GLU A 20 -0.14 9.33 3.62
C GLU A 20 0.49 8.85 4.93
N GLU A 21 0.94 7.62 4.90
CA GLU A 21 1.81 7.01 5.88
C GLU A 21 3.21 6.88 5.27
N THR A 22 4.20 7.38 5.99
CA THR A 22 5.58 7.43 5.51
C THR A 22 6.48 6.60 6.41
N PHE A 23 7.31 5.77 5.77
CA PHE A 23 8.31 4.92 6.40
C PHE A 23 9.66 5.27 5.83
N GLU A 24 10.58 5.71 6.69
CA GLU A 24 11.93 6.09 6.30
C GLU A 24 12.96 5.31 7.07
N LEU A 25 13.91 4.75 6.34
CA LEU A 25 15.11 4.18 6.92
C LEU A 25 16.20 5.25 6.87
N GLN A 26 16.76 5.58 8.02
CA GLN A 26 17.72 6.67 8.20
C GLN A 26 19.02 6.16 8.81
N THR A 27 20.12 6.82 8.47
CA THR A 27 21.42 6.63 9.14
C THR A 27 22.08 7.98 9.40
N TYR A 28 23.18 7.98 10.13
CA TYR A 28 23.91 9.19 10.53
C TYR A 28 25.38 9.09 10.15
N THR A 29 25.93 10.15 9.56
CA THR A 29 27.35 10.30 9.22
C THR A 29 27.74 11.75 9.47
N ASP A 30 28.80 12.00 10.27
CA ASP A 30 29.30 13.34 10.61
C ASP A 30 28.18 14.32 11.00
N ASP A 31 27.31 13.90 11.91
CA ASP A 31 26.11 14.61 12.39
C ASP A 31 25.04 14.92 11.34
N LYS A 32 25.22 14.46 10.09
CA LYS A 32 24.21 14.58 9.03
C LYS A 32 23.31 13.35 9.02
N ARG A 33 22.00 13.62 8.97
CA ARG A 33 20.97 12.58 8.81
C ARG A 33 20.83 12.23 7.33
N LEU A 34 20.99 10.96 7.00
CA LEU A 34 20.94 10.43 5.63
C LEU A 34 19.70 9.57 5.43
N GLN A 35 19.04 9.71 4.28
CA GLN A 35 17.91 8.88 3.91
C GLN A 35 18.40 7.64 3.14
N VAL A 36 18.33 6.48 3.80
CA VAL A 36 18.69 5.18 3.20
C VAL A 36 17.57 4.67 2.30
N TYR A 37 16.34 4.83 2.75
CA TYR A 37 15.13 4.43 2.04
C TYR A 37 13.95 5.30 2.48
N SER A 38 13.02 5.53 1.57
CA SER A 38 11.73 6.17 1.86
C SER A 38 10.62 5.48 1.09
N SER A 39 9.52 5.20 1.78
CA SER A 39 8.27 4.76 1.18
C SER A 39 7.14 5.62 1.72
N LYS A 40 6.38 6.22 0.80
CA LYS A 40 5.14 6.92 1.08
C LYS A 40 4.00 6.10 0.50
N MET A 41 2.97 5.86 1.31
CA MET A 41 1.82 5.06 0.90
C MET A 41 0.54 5.79 1.30
N PRO A 42 -0.56 5.69 0.52
CA PRO A 42 -1.86 6.16 0.97
C PRO A 42 -2.27 5.46 2.27
N LEU A 43 -2.98 6.16 3.16
CA LEU A 43 -3.45 5.59 4.42
C LEU A 43 -4.14 4.24 4.22
N GLY A 44 -3.73 3.23 5.00
CA GLY A 44 -4.29 1.89 4.96
C GLY A 44 -3.59 0.96 3.99
N GLU A 45 -2.85 1.48 3.00
CA GLU A 45 -2.21 0.64 1.99
C GLU A 45 -1.05 -0.17 2.56
N SER A 46 -0.27 0.36 3.52
CA SER A 46 0.81 -0.40 4.18
C SER A 46 0.29 -1.65 4.88
N VAL A 47 -0.90 -1.55 5.50
CA VAL A 47 -1.55 -2.70 6.15
C VAL A 47 -2.10 -3.66 5.09
N MET A 48 -2.73 -3.15 4.03
CA MET A 48 -3.28 -4.00 2.96
C MET A 48 -2.19 -4.76 2.20
N SER A 49 -1.09 -4.11 1.85
CA SER A 49 0.04 -4.76 1.19
C SER A 49 0.71 -5.79 2.11
N PHE A 50 0.77 -5.53 3.42
CA PHE A 50 1.31 -6.48 4.38
C PHE A 50 0.40 -7.71 4.56
N ILE A 51 -0.90 -7.49 4.75
CA ILE A 51 -1.88 -8.57 4.96
C ILE A 51 -1.95 -9.50 3.76
N TYR A 52 -1.82 -8.99 2.54
CA TYR A 52 -1.95 -9.80 1.31
C TYR A 52 -0.62 -10.17 0.64
N GLY A 53 0.51 -9.72 1.17
CA GLY A 53 1.84 -10.04 0.65
C GLY A 53 2.27 -11.48 0.94
N ASN A 54 3.09 -12.05 0.05
CA ASN A 54 3.83 -13.27 0.33
C ASN A 54 5.25 -12.88 0.75
N PHE A 55 5.64 -13.29 1.96
CA PHE A 55 6.91 -12.92 2.59
C PHE A 55 7.69 -14.14 3.09
N GLU A 56 7.40 -15.35 2.60
CA GLU A 56 8.14 -16.54 3.04
C GLU A 56 9.63 -16.47 2.65
N ASP A 57 9.94 -15.84 1.52
CA ASP A 57 11.32 -15.49 1.11
C ASP A 57 11.98 -14.58 2.15
N VAL A 58 11.29 -13.52 2.58
CA VAL A 58 11.77 -12.59 3.61
C VAL A 58 12.00 -13.30 4.93
N TYR A 59 11.09 -14.19 5.35
CA TYR A 59 11.26 -14.95 6.58
C TYR A 59 12.44 -15.91 6.50
N ASN A 60 12.66 -16.57 5.36
CA ASN A 60 13.82 -17.42 5.15
C ASN A 60 15.13 -16.62 5.20
N GLU A 61 15.17 -15.44 4.59
CA GLU A 61 16.32 -14.54 4.69
C GLU A 61 16.53 -14.06 6.14
N LEU A 62 15.48 -13.71 6.88
CA LEU A 62 15.60 -13.35 8.29
C LEU A 62 16.20 -14.48 9.13
N ARG A 63 15.79 -15.74 8.93
CA ARG A 63 16.41 -16.89 9.63
C ARG A 63 17.91 -17.00 9.32
N ARG A 64 18.31 -16.76 8.07
CA ARG A 64 19.73 -16.82 7.67
C ARG A 64 20.58 -15.78 8.39
N THR A 65 20.02 -14.63 8.77
CA THR A 65 20.77 -13.63 9.55
C THR A 65 21.32 -14.22 10.84
N GLU A 66 20.61 -15.16 11.46
CA GLU A 66 21.07 -15.80 12.69
C GLU A 66 22.31 -16.65 12.47
N THR A 67 22.31 -17.46 11.43
CA THR A 67 23.48 -18.26 11.04
C THR A 67 24.68 -17.35 10.77
N ILE A 68 24.49 -16.26 10.02
CA ILE A 68 25.55 -15.32 9.68
C ILE A 68 26.14 -14.67 10.95
N PHE A 69 25.29 -14.25 11.89
CA PHE A 69 25.76 -13.69 13.16
C PHE A 69 26.52 -14.71 14.02
N LEU A 70 26.11 -15.99 14.02
CA LEU A 70 26.86 -17.05 14.70
C LEU A 70 28.24 -17.27 14.08
N GLU A 71 28.34 -17.24 12.75
CA GLU A 71 29.62 -17.36 12.03
C GLU A 71 30.53 -16.16 12.29
N ILE A 72 29.97 -14.95 12.35
CA ILE A 72 30.70 -13.74 12.77
C ILE A 72 31.24 -13.89 14.20
N ASN A 73 30.41 -14.34 15.15
CA ASN A 73 30.83 -14.58 16.54
C ASN A 73 31.94 -15.64 16.63
N ALA A 74 31.96 -16.62 15.72
CA ALA A 74 33.00 -17.64 15.60
C ALA A 74 34.27 -17.15 14.87
N GLY A 75 34.31 -15.89 14.40
CA GLY A 75 35.43 -15.33 13.66
C GLY A 75 35.53 -15.78 12.20
N LEU A 76 34.48 -16.40 11.64
CA LEU A 76 34.47 -16.97 10.30
C LEU A 76 34.04 -15.92 9.27
N GLN A 77 34.88 -15.70 8.24
CA GLN A 77 34.61 -14.83 7.08
C GLN A 77 33.98 -13.46 7.45
N VAL A 78 34.45 -12.87 8.56
CA VAL A 78 33.78 -11.74 9.24
C VAL A 78 33.43 -10.60 8.29
N HIS A 79 34.37 -10.17 7.43
CA HIS A 79 34.15 -9.08 6.48
C HIS A 79 33.04 -9.41 5.46
N THR A 80 33.09 -10.58 4.85
CA THR A 80 32.09 -11.05 3.87
C THR A 80 30.71 -11.14 4.49
N HIS A 81 30.61 -11.67 5.71
CA HIS A 81 29.36 -11.80 6.44
C HIS A 81 28.75 -10.45 6.82
N TRP A 82 29.57 -9.46 7.18
CA TRP A 82 29.07 -8.10 7.40
C TRP A 82 28.49 -7.47 6.13
N GLU A 83 29.15 -7.64 4.98
CA GLU A 83 28.64 -7.16 3.70
C GLU A 83 27.32 -7.86 3.32
N GLN A 84 27.24 -9.17 3.57
CA GLN A 84 26.01 -9.93 3.37
C GLN A 84 24.85 -9.40 4.23
N LEU A 85 25.08 -9.18 5.54
CA LEU A 85 24.08 -8.60 6.44
C LEU A 85 23.64 -7.21 5.98
N ARG A 86 24.56 -6.40 5.44
CA ARG A 86 24.25 -5.07 4.92
C ARG A 86 23.28 -5.17 3.76
N ASN A 87 23.60 -6.02 2.79
CA ASN A 87 22.76 -6.22 1.61
C ASN A 87 21.37 -6.75 1.98
N MET A 88 21.29 -7.71 2.91
CA MET A 88 20.02 -8.23 3.42
C MET A 88 19.21 -7.14 4.12
N SER A 89 19.84 -6.39 5.03
CA SER A 89 19.22 -5.28 5.76
C SER A 89 18.59 -4.25 4.81
N LEU A 90 19.30 -3.86 3.74
CA LEU A 90 18.80 -2.91 2.74
C LEU A 90 17.72 -3.51 1.83
N ASN A 91 17.71 -4.81 1.60
CA ASN A 91 16.73 -5.46 0.74
C ASN A 91 15.39 -5.70 1.45
N PHE A 92 15.39 -5.96 2.76
CA PHE A 92 14.18 -6.16 3.54
C PHE A 92 13.17 -5.02 3.40
N VAL A 93 13.62 -3.78 3.59
CA VAL A 93 12.73 -2.60 3.50
C VAL A 93 12.16 -2.39 2.09
N LYS A 94 12.85 -2.86 1.04
CA LYS A 94 12.35 -2.82 -0.34
C LYS A 94 11.24 -3.83 -0.59
N ARG A 95 11.18 -4.92 0.18
CA ARG A 95 10.11 -5.93 0.08
C ARG A 95 8.82 -5.42 0.73
N HIS A 96 8.93 -4.78 1.88
CA HIS A 96 7.82 -4.09 2.55
C HIS A 96 8.35 -3.10 3.60
N PRO A 97 7.75 -1.90 3.75
CA PRO A 97 8.22 -0.89 4.72
C PRO A 97 8.29 -1.38 6.17
N TYR A 98 7.39 -2.28 6.59
CA TYR A 98 7.43 -2.84 7.96
C TYR A 98 8.72 -3.61 8.26
N PHE A 99 9.35 -4.21 7.25
CA PHE A 99 10.63 -4.88 7.45
C PHE A 99 11.81 -3.92 7.62
N GLY A 100 11.60 -2.61 7.50
CA GLY A 100 12.57 -1.62 7.98
C GLY A 100 12.91 -1.76 9.47
N PHE A 101 11.98 -2.30 10.27
CA PHE A 101 12.26 -2.63 11.66
C PHE A 101 13.24 -3.81 11.79
N ALA A 102 13.18 -4.78 10.87
CA ALA A 102 14.18 -5.85 10.83
C ALA A 102 15.56 -5.31 10.46
N SER A 103 15.64 -4.38 9.50
CA SER A 103 16.88 -3.68 9.16
C SER A 103 17.48 -2.96 10.37
N GLN A 104 16.65 -2.26 11.14
CA GLN A 104 17.05 -1.63 12.40
C GLN A 104 17.50 -2.65 13.45
N ALA A 105 16.78 -3.77 13.61
CA ALA A 105 17.13 -4.82 14.55
C ALA A 105 18.51 -5.44 14.26
N ILE A 106 18.80 -5.71 12.99
CA ILE A 106 20.11 -6.20 12.52
C ILE A 106 21.20 -5.16 12.82
N SER A 107 20.92 -3.88 12.59
CA SER A 107 21.83 -2.78 12.92
C SER A 107 22.11 -2.65 14.43
N GLN A 108 21.09 -2.84 15.27
CA GLN A 108 21.24 -2.85 16.72
C GLN A 108 22.08 -4.04 17.19
N ALA A 109 21.85 -5.23 16.62
CA ALA A 109 22.65 -6.43 16.89
C ALA A 109 24.11 -6.23 16.47
N ALA A 110 24.34 -5.60 15.31
CA ALA A 110 25.68 -5.32 14.79
C ALA A 110 26.52 -4.38 15.66
N ARG A 111 25.86 -3.49 16.42
CA ARG A 111 26.52 -2.55 17.34
C ARG A 111 26.98 -3.17 18.66
N GLN A 112 26.52 -4.36 19.00
CA GLN A 112 26.86 -4.97 20.28
C GLN A 112 28.37 -5.25 20.32
N THR A 113 29.03 -4.80 21.40
CA THR A 113 30.47 -4.96 21.61
C THR A 113 30.84 -6.31 22.23
N ILE A 114 29.83 -7.09 22.62
CA ILE A 114 29.90 -8.45 23.20
C ILE A 114 29.29 -9.43 22.18
N ALA A 115 29.37 -10.74 22.42
CA ALA A 115 28.64 -11.75 21.66
C ALA A 115 27.17 -11.33 21.45
N ILE A 116 26.77 -11.36 20.18
CA ILE A 116 25.50 -10.80 19.72
C ILE A 116 24.33 -11.63 20.30
N ASP A 117 23.42 -10.99 21.06
CA ASP A 117 22.23 -11.66 21.60
C ASP A 117 21.17 -11.86 20.51
N MET A 118 21.14 -13.09 19.98
CA MET A 118 20.26 -13.49 18.89
C MET A 118 18.80 -13.70 19.29
N ARG A 119 18.48 -13.72 20.59
CA ARG A 119 17.12 -14.00 21.08
C ARG A 119 16.08 -13.01 20.57
N PHE A 120 16.50 -11.78 20.29
CA PHE A 120 15.61 -10.78 19.72
C PHE A 120 15.33 -11.03 18.23
N LEU A 121 16.37 -11.35 17.44
CA LEU A 121 16.25 -11.60 16.01
C LEU A 121 15.41 -12.85 15.72
N SER A 122 15.59 -13.91 16.51
CA SER A 122 14.80 -15.14 16.37
C SER A 122 13.32 -14.98 16.69
N ARG A 123 12.96 -13.93 17.43
CA ARG A 123 11.57 -13.59 17.71
C ARG A 123 10.92 -12.73 16.64
N LEU A 124 11.67 -12.15 15.69
CA LEU A 124 11.10 -11.25 14.69
C LEU A 124 10.06 -11.95 13.81
N ILE A 125 10.36 -13.14 13.29
CA ILE A 125 9.45 -13.88 12.41
C ILE A 125 8.10 -14.18 13.08
N PRO A 126 8.05 -14.80 14.28
CA PRO A 126 6.76 -15.02 14.94
C PRO A 126 6.04 -13.70 15.27
N LEU A 127 6.77 -12.63 15.62
CA LEU A 127 6.17 -11.31 15.84
C LEU A 127 5.54 -10.72 14.57
N TYR A 128 6.18 -10.82 13.41
CA TYR A 128 5.59 -10.37 12.13
C TYR A 128 4.35 -11.18 11.75
N LYS A 129 4.38 -12.51 11.96
CA LYS A 129 3.22 -13.38 11.72
C LYS A 129 2.06 -13.01 12.64
N GLN A 130 2.32 -12.83 13.92
CA GLN A 130 1.31 -12.40 14.89
C GLN A 130 0.73 -11.03 14.55
N MET A 131 1.59 -10.05 14.24
CA MET A 131 1.16 -8.72 13.81
C MET A 131 0.23 -8.81 12.59
N ARG A 132 0.52 -9.69 11.62
CA ARG A 132 -0.32 -9.87 10.45
C ARG A 132 -1.70 -10.43 10.81
N GLU A 133 -1.78 -11.39 11.71
CA GLU A 133 -3.04 -11.97 12.18
C GLU A 133 -3.90 -10.94 12.92
N ASP A 134 -3.29 -10.19 13.84
CA ASP A 134 -3.94 -9.10 14.57
C ASP A 134 -4.48 -8.03 13.60
N LEU A 135 -3.69 -7.65 12.59
CA LEU A 135 -4.11 -6.69 11.56
C LEU A 135 -5.29 -7.18 10.72
N ILE A 136 -5.33 -8.48 10.36
CA ILE A 136 -6.46 -9.09 9.65
C ILE A 136 -7.73 -8.98 10.50
N LEU A 137 -7.62 -9.32 11.78
CA LEU A 137 -8.74 -9.26 12.72
C LEU A 137 -9.26 -7.83 12.85
N LEU A 138 -8.37 -6.85 13.02
CA LEU A 138 -8.73 -5.44 13.12
C LEU A 138 -9.41 -4.91 11.87
N VAL A 139 -8.90 -5.25 10.69
CA VAL A 139 -9.52 -4.82 9.43
C VAL A 139 -10.93 -5.41 9.29
N LYS A 140 -11.11 -6.68 9.66
CA LYS A 140 -12.39 -7.38 9.50
C LYS A 140 -13.43 -6.96 10.53
N GLU A 141 -13.05 -6.81 11.79
CA GLU A 141 -14.01 -6.70 12.90
C GLU A 141 -14.02 -5.33 13.59
N CYS A 142 -12.99 -4.51 13.38
CA CYS A 142 -12.94 -3.15 13.89
C CYS A 142 -13.27 -2.16 12.77
N MET A 143 -12.42 -2.10 11.75
CA MET A 143 -12.40 -1.02 10.76
C MET A 143 -13.16 -1.35 9.46
N ASN A 144 -13.98 -2.39 9.45
CA ASN A 144 -14.83 -2.74 8.31
C ASN A 144 -16.10 -1.86 8.30
N VAL A 145 -16.28 -1.11 7.21
CA VAL A 145 -17.46 -0.24 7.01
C VAL A 145 -18.70 -1.06 6.65
N ASP A 146 -18.53 -2.20 6.00
CA ASP A 146 -19.63 -3.05 5.55
C ASP A 146 -20.20 -3.91 6.71
N ASP A 147 -19.79 -3.64 7.95
CA ASP A 147 -20.29 -4.26 9.17
C ASP A 147 -21.61 -3.62 9.62
N ASP A 148 -22.57 -4.44 10.04
CA ASP A 148 -23.93 -4.02 10.38
C ASP A 148 -24.01 -3.14 11.65
N ARG A 149 -22.95 -3.03 12.44
CA ARG A 149 -22.87 -2.21 13.67
C ARG A 149 -22.71 -0.72 13.38
N LYS A 150 -23.68 -0.12 12.68
CA LYS A 150 -23.59 1.28 12.17
C LYS A 150 -23.44 2.34 13.27
N ASP A 151 -23.92 2.07 14.48
CA ASP A 151 -23.91 3.03 15.59
C ASP A 151 -22.67 2.93 16.50
N THR A 152 -21.76 1.98 16.24
CA THR A 152 -20.56 1.76 17.06
C THR A 152 -19.33 2.33 16.38
N SER A 153 -18.62 3.25 17.04
CA SER A 153 -17.40 3.84 16.50
C SER A 153 -16.28 2.79 16.38
N PHE A 154 -15.30 3.01 15.49
CA PHE A 154 -14.14 2.11 15.40
C PHE A 154 -13.33 2.07 16.70
N VAL A 155 -13.34 3.14 17.49
CA VAL A 155 -12.68 3.17 18.79
C VAL A 155 -13.37 2.22 19.77
N ASP A 156 -14.69 2.23 19.82
CA ASP A 156 -15.47 1.32 20.68
C ASP A 156 -15.29 -0.13 20.24
N ARG A 157 -15.34 -0.41 18.93
CA ARG A 157 -15.07 -1.75 18.39
C ARG A 157 -13.66 -2.24 18.72
N TYR A 158 -12.66 -1.34 18.69
CA TYR A 158 -11.30 -1.67 19.11
C TYR A 158 -11.24 -2.00 20.62
N ALA A 159 -11.93 -1.21 21.45
CA ALA A 159 -12.00 -1.46 22.89
C ALA A 159 -12.63 -2.83 23.19
N ASP A 160 -13.71 -3.20 22.50
CA ASP A 160 -14.35 -4.52 22.63
C ASP A 160 -13.41 -5.67 22.24
N LEU A 161 -12.66 -5.53 21.14
CA LEU A 161 -11.67 -6.53 20.72
C LEU A 161 -10.52 -6.66 21.72
N ALA A 162 -10.09 -5.54 22.32
CA ALA A 162 -9.06 -5.55 23.35
C ALA A 162 -9.55 -6.23 24.64
N LEU A 163 -10.80 -5.98 25.05
CA LEU A 163 -11.41 -6.57 26.25
C LEU A 163 -11.70 -8.07 26.11
N THR A 164 -12.03 -8.53 24.90
CA THR A 164 -12.26 -9.96 24.62
C THR A 164 -10.95 -10.78 24.52
N HIS A 165 -9.78 -10.16 24.76
CA HIS A 165 -8.44 -10.76 24.64
C HIS A 165 -8.17 -11.44 23.28
N ARG A 166 -8.90 -11.05 22.23
CA ARG A 166 -8.73 -11.60 20.89
C ARG A 166 -7.53 -11.00 20.15
N LEU A 167 -7.09 -9.81 20.58
CA LEU A 167 -5.83 -9.20 20.17
C LEU A 167 -4.73 -9.68 21.12
N THR A 168 -3.67 -10.27 20.56
CA THR A 168 -2.53 -10.75 21.36
C THR A 168 -1.74 -9.62 22.00
N ASN A 169 -1.72 -8.45 21.35
CA ASN A 169 -1.20 -7.21 21.91
C ASN A 169 -2.32 -6.44 22.60
N HIS A 170 -2.55 -6.75 23.87
CA HIS A 170 -3.59 -6.12 24.69
C HIS A 170 -3.43 -4.60 24.79
N SER A 171 -4.57 -3.91 24.91
CA SER A 171 -4.66 -2.50 25.28
C SER A 171 -3.93 -2.23 26.60
N PRO A 172 -3.28 -1.05 26.78
CA PRO A 172 -3.30 0.13 25.92
C PRO A 172 -2.37 0.08 24.69
N LEU A 173 -2.76 0.80 23.63
CA LEU A 173 -1.90 1.10 22.47
C LEU A 173 -0.66 1.89 22.92
N LYS A 174 0.41 1.16 23.23
CA LYS A 174 1.66 1.69 23.78
C LYS A 174 2.76 1.75 22.74
N TYR A 175 3.42 2.89 22.61
CA TYR A 175 4.59 3.05 21.75
C TYR A 175 5.67 3.89 22.47
N ALA A 176 6.93 3.52 22.28
CA ALA A 176 8.03 4.00 23.12
C ALA A 176 8.50 5.44 22.85
N VAL A 177 8.84 5.79 21.60
CA VAL A 177 9.46 7.08 21.27
C VAL A 177 8.70 7.73 20.14
N VAL A 178 7.96 8.79 20.48
CA VAL A 178 7.34 9.69 19.52
C VAL A 178 7.92 11.07 19.71
N VAL A 179 8.41 11.63 18.61
CA VAL A 179 8.97 12.98 18.56
C VAL A 179 8.08 13.82 17.66
N THR A 180 7.75 15.02 18.11
CA THR A 180 7.10 16.02 17.26
C THR A 180 8.17 16.67 16.38
N GLU A 181 8.15 16.37 15.09
CA GLU A 181 9.08 16.92 14.09
C GLU A 181 8.39 17.97 13.22
N PHE A 182 9.18 18.89 12.66
CA PHE A 182 8.74 19.88 11.67
C PHE A 182 9.28 19.48 10.31
N LEU A 183 8.44 18.87 9.48
CA LEU A 183 8.82 18.37 8.17
C LEU A 183 8.34 19.30 7.05
N PRO A 184 8.98 19.29 5.87
CA PRO A 184 8.48 20.01 4.71
C PRO A 184 7.02 19.61 4.40
N ALA A 185 6.16 20.61 4.23
CA ALA A 185 4.78 20.42 3.77
C ALA A 185 4.71 20.10 2.26
N ILE A 186 5.83 20.29 1.56
CA ILE A 186 5.99 19.99 0.13
C ILE A 186 7.10 18.97 -0.07
N GLN A 187 7.01 18.17 -1.13
CA GLN A 187 8.08 17.25 -1.49
C GLN A 187 9.29 18.03 -2.02
N LEU A 188 10.42 17.90 -1.34
CA LEU A 188 11.69 18.47 -1.78
C LEU A 188 12.55 17.40 -2.47
N PRO A 189 13.23 17.74 -3.59
CA PRO A 189 14.28 16.88 -4.11
C PRO A 189 15.43 16.85 -3.10
N LEU A 190 15.75 15.66 -2.57
CA LEU A 190 16.95 15.49 -1.77
C LEU A 190 18.17 15.41 -2.71
N TRP A 191 19.26 16.08 -2.34
CA TRP A 191 20.51 16.02 -3.11
C TRP A 191 21.47 14.99 -2.51
N LYS A 192 22.33 14.44 -3.36
CA LYS A 192 23.47 13.61 -2.95
C LYS A 192 24.70 14.49 -2.79
N THR A 193 25.52 14.22 -1.79
CA THR A 193 26.86 14.82 -1.71
C THR A 193 27.82 13.99 -2.56
N LYS A 194 28.96 14.57 -2.96
CA LYS A 194 30.01 13.81 -3.69
C LYS A 194 30.60 12.67 -2.85
N GLU A 195 30.43 12.73 -1.54
CA GLU A 195 31.02 11.83 -0.53
C GLU A 195 30.05 10.74 -0.05
N CYS A 196 28.74 10.84 -0.38
CA CYS A 196 27.74 9.90 0.10
C CYS A 196 26.71 9.55 -0.98
N ASP A 197 26.50 8.25 -1.19
CA ASP A 197 25.52 7.72 -2.15
C ASP A 197 24.06 7.94 -1.72
N TYR A 198 23.83 8.29 -0.45
CA TYR A 198 22.52 8.52 0.13
C TYR A 198 22.17 10.01 0.20
N PRO A 199 20.92 10.39 -0.12
CA PRO A 199 20.51 11.77 0.00
C PRO A 199 20.57 12.28 1.44
N VAL A 200 21.03 13.51 1.62
CA VAL A 200 21.05 14.18 2.92
C VAL A 200 19.65 14.70 3.24
N ILE A 201 19.17 14.44 4.45
CA ILE A 201 17.92 15.01 4.95
C ILE A 201 18.23 16.42 5.48
N PRO A 202 17.61 17.48 4.92
CA PRO A 202 17.87 18.85 5.37
C PRO A 202 17.54 19.03 6.85
N THR A 203 18.37 19.82 7.52
CA THR A 203 18.14 20.30 8.87
C THR A 203 17.03 21.35 8.90
N LEU A 204 16.41 21.54 10.07
CA LEU A 204 15.40 22.59 10.24
C LEU A 204 15.96 23.98 9.90
N GLN A 205 17.22 24.25 10.22
CA GLN A 205 17.87 25.52 9.91
C GLN A 205 17.97 25.76 8.40
N GLU A 206 18.36 24.75 7.63
CA GLU A 206 18.43 24.82 6.17
C GLU A 206 17.04 25.02 5.54
N LEU A 207 16.03 24.28 6.02
CA LEU A 207 14.65 24.44 5.54
C LEU A 207 14.12 25.85 5.81
N ARG A 208 14.43 26.42 6.98
CA ARG A 208 14.05 27.78 7.35
C ARG A 208 14.76 28.84 6.50
N ALA A 209 16.05 28.64 6.21
CA ALA A 209 16.81 29.55 5.35
C ALA A 209 16.28 29.58 3.91
N GLN A 210 15.67 28.48 3.44
CA GLN A 210 15.04 28.35 2.13
C GLN A 210 13.54 28.72 2.13
N GLU A 211 13.02 29.24 3.25
CA GLU A 211 11.60 29.60 3.41
C GLU A 211 10.63 28.45 3.07
N VAL A 212 11.04 27.21 3.29
CA VAL A 212 10.22 26.03 3.01
C VAL A 212 9.04 25.98 4.00
N PRO A 213 7.79 25.82 3.52
CA PRO A 213 6.65 25.65 4.42
C PRO A 213 6.77 24.34 5.20
N LEU A 214 6.51 24.40 6.50
CA LEU A 214 6.66 23.28 7.43
C LEU A 214 5.31 22.82 7.99
N GLU A 215 5.19 21.52 8.22
CA GLU A 215 4.08 20.87 8.92
C GLU A 215 4.62 20.17 10.16
N MET A 216 3.84 20.22 11.24
CA MET A 216 4.12 19.50 12.47
C MET A 216 3.60 18.06 12.34
N VAL A 217 4.48 17.07 12.54
CA VAL A 217 4.14 15.65 12.49
C VAL A 217 4.59 14.95 13.76
N ASN A 218 3.86 13.91 14.16
CA ASN A 218 4.33 12.97 15.17
C ASN A 218 5.07 11.83 14.48
N ALA A 219 6.36 11.73 14.72
CA ALA A 219 7.24 10.71 14.17
C ALA A 219 7.60 9.66 15.23
N LEU A 220 7.26 8.41 14.94
CA LEU A 220 7.65 7.25 15.71
C LEU A 220 9.05 6.79 15.34
N TYR A 221 9.86 6.53 16.35
CA TYR A 221 11.09 5.76 16.28
C TYR A 221 10.87 4.44 17.04
N PRO A 222 10.42 3.35 16.37
CA PRO A 222 10.01 2.14 17.06
C PRO A 222 11.20 1.46 17.73
N ARG A 223 11.04 1.02 18.98
CA ARG A 223 12.00 0.15 19.68
C ARG A 223 11.59 -1.32 19.59
N SER A 224 10.33 -1.58 19.28
CA SER A 224 9.77 -2.91 19.06
C SER A 224 8.85 -2.92 17.84
N LEU A 225 8.58 -4.11 17.30
CA LEU A 225 7.54 -4.28 16.29
C LEU A 225 6.15 -3.92 16.82
N GLN A 226 5.95 -4.08 18.14
CA GLN A 226 4.72 -3.69 18.82
C GLN A 226 4.52 -2.16 18.80
N ASP A 227 5.59 -1.36 18.94
CA ASP A 227 5.49 0.10 18.80
C ASP A 227 4.99 0.48 17.41
N LEU A 228 5.53 -0.17 16.37
CA LEU A 228 5.12 0.04 14.98
C LEU A 228 3.64 -0.28 14.80
N TYR A 229 3.22 -1.47 15.24
CA TYR A 229 1.84 -1.92 15.19
C TYR A 229 0.89 -0.94 15.92
N HIS A 230 1.19 -0.60 17.17
CA HIS A 230 0.34 0.27 17.97
C HIS A 230 0.25 1.69 17.41
N PHE A 231 1.36 2.23 16.90
CA PHE A 231 1.37 3.57 16.32
C PHE A 231 0.54 3.64 15.04
N ILE A 232 0.64 2.62 14.17
CA ILE A 232 -0.15 2.55 12.94
C ILE A 232 -1.65 2.46 13.27
N ILE A 233 -2.03 1.56 14.18
CA ILE A 233 -3.43 1.38 14.59
C ILE A 233 -3.97 2.63 15.29
N ALA A 234 -3.21 3.25 16.18
CA ALA A 234 -3.61 4.51 16.81
C ALA A 234 -3.83 5.62 15.77
N GLY A 235 -2.95 5.71 14.76
CA GLY A 235 -3.09 6.64 13.65
C GLY A 235 -4.36 6.41 12.85
N TYR A 236 -4.70 5.15 12.54
CA TYR A 236 -5.89 4.79 11.79
C TYR A 236 -7.17 5.07 12.56
N LEU A 237 -7.21 4.72 13.85
CA LEU A 237 -8.37 5.00 14.71
C LEU A 237 -8.62 6.51 14.84
N LYS A 238 -7.57 7.31 15.05
CA LYS A 238 -7.68 8.78 15.16
C LYS A 238 -8.15 9.44 13.86
N GLN A 239 -7.71 8.92 12.72
CA GLN A 239 -8.06 9.47 11.40
C GLN A 239 -9.34 8.88 10.81
N GLY A 240 -9.97 7.91 11.48
CA GLY A 240 -11.15 7.22 10.96
C GLY A 240 -10.88 6.41 9.70
N VAL A 241 -9.67 5.86 9.54
CA VAL A 241 -9.32 4.99 8.41
C VAL A 241 -10.20 3.75 8.45
N CYS A 242 -10.79 3.41 7.30
CA CYS A 242 -11.74 2.33 7.20
C CYS A 242 -11.52 1.50 5.93
N PHE A 243 -12.06 0.29 5.96
CA PHE A 243 -11.83 -0.71 4.92
C PHE A 243 -13.15 -1.28 4.41
N LYS A 244 -13.13 -1.69 3.14
CA LYS A 244 -14.24 -2.35 2.45
C LYS A 244 -13.76 -3.57 1.69
N VAL A 245 -14.67 -4.49 1.38
CA VAL A 245 -14.35 -5.63 0.51
C VAL A 245 -14.48 -5.23 -0.96
N CYS A 246 -13.42 -5.39 -1.74
CA CYS A 246 -13.48 -5.08 -3.17
C CYS A 246 -14.40 -6.06 -3.91
N LYS A 247 -15.43 -5.55 -4.61
CA LYS A 247 -16.39 -6.37 -5.38
C LYS A 247 -15.78 -7.10 -6.59
N ASN A 248 -14.53 -6.82 -6.97
CA ASN A 248 -13.86 -7.53 -8.05
C ASN A 248 -12.96 -8.68 -7.57
N CYS A 249 -12.10 -8.43 -6.59
CA CYS A 249 -11.10 -9.41 -6.14
C CYS A 249 -11.36 -9.99 -4.75
N GLY A 250 -12.41 -9.56 -4.05
CA GLY A 250 -12.83 -10.08 -2.75
C GLY A 250 -11.90 -9.76 -1.57
N ARG A 251 -10.82 -9.00 -1.77
CA ARG A 251 -9.93 -8.59 -0.68
C ARG A 251 -10.25 -7.20 -0.16
N TYR A 252 -9.95 -6.95 1.11
CA TYR A 252 -10.09 -5.65 1.74
C TYR A 252 -9.23 -4.59 1.03
N PHE A 253 -9.66 -3.34 1.11
CA PHE A 253 -8.90 -2.17 0.68
C PHE A 253 -9.29 -0.96 1.54
N ALA A 254 -8.35 -0.04 1.73
CA ALA A 254 -8.57 1.19 2.46
C ALA A 254 -9.41 2.18 1.63
N VAL A 255 -10.35 2.85 2.28
CA VAL A 255 -11.18 3.87 1.63
C VAL A 255 -10.50 5.24 1.77
N THR A 256 -9.72 5.63 0.76
CA THR A 256 -8.93 6.88 0.76
C THR A 256 -9.62 8.06 0.06
N GLY A 257 -10.81 7.85 -0.50
CA GLY A 257 -11.58 8.83 -1.27
C GLY A 257 -13.06 8.83 -0.93
N SER A 258 -13.90 8.49 -1.92
CA SER A 258 -15.35 8.42 -1.72
C SER A 258 -15.73 7.19 -0.91
N MET A 259 -16.61 7.37 0.09
CA MET A 259 -17.23 6.26 0.82
C MET A 259 -18.04 5.32 -0.09
N ASN A 260 -18.42 5.76 -1.27
CA ASN A 260 -19.13 4.94 -2.27
C ASN A 260 -18.17 4.09 -3.14
N ALA A 261 -16.87 4.09 -2.84
CA ALA A 261 -15.93 3.23 -3.55
C ALA A 261 -16.24 1.75 -3.29
N GLU A 262 -16.43 0.98 -4.37
CA GLU A 262 -16.73 -0.47 -4.32
C GLU A 262 -15.56 -1.34 -4.83
N TYR A 263 -14.53 -0.71 -5.38
CA TYR A 263 -13.41 -1.37 -6.03
C TYR A 263 -12.08 -0.74 -5.61
N CYS A 264 -11.08 -1.59 -5.35
CA CYS A 264 -9.71 -1.16 -5.09
C CYS A 264 -8.96 -0.80 -6.39
N ASP A 265 -7.77 -0.22 -6.25
CA ASP A 265 -6.91 0.16 -7.39
C ASP A 265 -5.84 -0.89 -7.73
N ARG A 266 -5.86 -2.08 -7.09
CA ARG A 266 -4.94 -3.17 -7.41
C ARG A 266 -5.07 -3.61 -8.87
N LYS A 267 -3.93 -3.81 -9.53
CA LYS A 267 -3.84 -4.43 -10.86
C LYS A 267 -4.34 -5.87 -10.80
N ILE A 268 -5.06 -6.28 -11.83
CA ILE A 268 -5.57 -7.65 -11.95
C ILE A 268 -4.48 -8.51 -12.58
N GLU A 269 -4.26 -9.68 -12.02
CA GLU A 269 -3.28 -10.63 -12.53
C GLU A 269 -3.56 -10.97 -14.00
N GLY A 270 -2.52 -10.90 -14.84
CA GLY A 270 -2.64 -11.10 -16.29
C GLY A 270 -3.36 -9.97 -17.05
N SER A 271 -3.68 -8.84 -16.42
CA SER A 271 -4.34 -7.70 -17.06
C SER A 271 -3.59 -6.38 -16.84
N GLN A 272 -3.68 -5.48 -17.82
CA GLN A 272 -3.25 -4.09 -17.64
C GLN A 272 -4.25 -3.25 -16.83
N LYS A 273 -5.44 -3.80 -16.55
CA LYS A 273 -6.51 -3.09 -15.85
C LYS A 273 -6.46 -3.28 -14.33
N THR A 274 -6.88 -2.25 -13.61
CA THR A 274 -7.13 -2.32 -12.17
C THR A 274 -8.52 -2.88 -11.86
N CYS A 275 -8.74 -3.31 -10.61
CA CYS A 275 -10.06 -3.72 -10.14
C CYS A 275 -11.11 -2.62 -10.36
N ARG A 276 -10.76 -1.35 -10.11
CA ARG A 276 -11.62 -0.19 -10.37
C ARG A 276 -11.96 -0.02 -11.85
N GLN A 277 -10.98 -0.13 -12.73
CA GLN A 277 -11.20 -0.04 -14.18
C GLN A 277 -12.08 -1.19 -14.70
N MET A 278 -11.89 -2.41 -14.17
CA MET A 278 -12.76 -3.53 -14.51
C MET A 278 -14.18 -3.40 -13.94
N GLY A 279 -14.32 -2.82 -12.74
CA GLY A 279 -15.62 -2.44 -12.18
C GLY A 279 -16.39 -1.52 -13.11
N ALA A 280 -15.73 -0.46 -13.61
CA ALA A 280 -16.33 0.45 -14.59
C ALA A 280 -16.76 -0.27 -15.88
N VAL A 281 -15.94 -1.20 -16.40
CA VAL A 281 -16.30 -2.02 -17.57
C VAL A 281 -17.55 -2.87 -17.29
N ARG A 282 -17.63 -3.53 -16.13
CA ARG A 282 -18.78 -4.35 -15.75
C ARG A 282 -20.06 -3.53 -15.64
N VAL A 283 -20.00 -2.37 -14.98
CA VAL A 283 -21.14 -1.45 -14.88
C VAL A 283 -21.60 -1.01 -16.26
N TYR A 284 -20.68 -0.67 -17.15
CA TYR A 284 -20.99 -0.29 -18.52
C TYR A 284 -21.65 -1.46 -19.30
N GLN A 285 -21.11 -2.67 -19.20
CA GLN A 285 -21.68 -3.86 -19.84
C GLN A 285 -23.07 -4.18 -19.28
N GLN A 286 -23.27 -4.11 -17.96
CA GLN A 286 -24.58 -4.34 -17.35
C GLN A 286 -25.62 -3.31 -17.82
N LYS A 287 -25.24 -2.03 -17.93
CA LYS A 287 -26.11 -0.99 -18.50
C LYS A 287 -26.52 -1.34 -19.93
N GLN A 288 -25.56 -1.74 -20.78
CA GLN A 288 -25.88 -2.18 -22.15
C GLN A 288 -26.80 -3.41 -22.20
N MET A 289 -26.65 -4.36 -21.27
CA MET A 289 -27.51 -5.55 -21.25
C MET A 289 -28.93 -5.27 -20.78
N LYS A 290 -29.09 -4.32 -19.83
CA LYS A 290 -30.39 -3.91 -19.30
C LYS A 290 -31.17 -2.99 -20.24
N ASP A 291 -30.46 -2.23 -21.09
CA ASP A 291 -31.08 -1.33 -22.04
C ASP A 291 -31.45 -2.07 -23.35
N PRO A 292 -32.75 -2.26 -23.65
CA PRO A 292 -33.18 -2.99 -24.83
C PRO A 292 -32.79 -2.27 -26.13
N ILE A 293 -32.74 -0.93 -26.15
CA ILE A 293 -32.37 -0.11 -27.31
C ILE A 293 -30.88 -0.29 -27.61
N LEU A 294 -30.02 -0.15 -26.59
CA LEU A 294 -28.58 -0.36 -26.76
C LEU A 294 -28.25 -1.81 -27.14
N ARG A 295 -29.00 -2.78 -26.62
CA ARG A 295 -28.83 -4.20 -26.97
C ARG A 295 -29.12 -4.45 -28.45
N LEU A 296 -30.21 -3.91 -28.98
CA LEU A 296 -30.58 -4.02 -30.40
C LEU A 296 -29.54 -3.33 -31.29
N TYR A 297 -29.20 -2.08 -30.98
CA TYR A 297 -28.18 -1.32 -31.70
C TYR A 297 -26.84 -2.07 -31.77
N ASN A 298 -26.34 -2.58 -30.64
CA ASN A 298 -25.06 -3.29 -30.59
C ASN A 298 -25.08 -4.61 -31.38
N ARG A 299 -26.21 -5.33 -31.38
CA ARG A 299 -26.40 -6.53 -32.20
C ARG A 299 -26.31 -6.18 -33.68
N ALA A 300 -27.05 -5.17 -34.12
CA ALA A 300 -27.05 -4.73 -35.51
C ALA A 300 -25.67 -4.22 -35.96
N TYR A 301 -24.98 -3.46 -35.10
CA TYR A 301 -23.62 -2.96 -35.36
C TYR A 301 -22.62 -4.10 -35.58
N LYS A 302 -22.65 -5.15 -34.75
CA LYS A 302 -21.79 -6.32 -34.94
C LYS A 302 -22.11 -7.06 -36.25
N THR A 303 -23.39 -7.22 -36.58
CA THR A 303 -23.83 -7.84 -37.84
C THR A 303 -23.31 -7.07 -39.05
N HIS A 304 -23.46 -5.74 -39.05
CA HIS A 304 -22.98 -4.87 -40.14
C HIS A 304 -21.46 -4.86 -40.24
N ASN A 305 -20.74 -4.81 -39.11
CA ASN A 305 -19.28 -4.88 -39.10
C ASN A 305 -18.76 -6.25 -39.61
N ALA A 306 -19.50 -7.33 -39.38
CA ALA A 306 -19.19 -8.63 -39.98
C ALA A 306 -19.41 -8.61 -41.50
N ARG A 307 -20.43 -7.92 -42.03
CA ARG A 307 -20.64 -7.76 -43.48
C ARG A 307 -19.43 -7.09 -44.16
N ILE A 308 -18.82 -6.08 -43.52
CA ILE A 308 -17.56 -5.49 -44.00
C ILE A 308 -16.46 -6.54 -44.08
N ARG A 309 -16.27 -7.31 -42.99
CA ARG A 309 -15.23 -8.35 -42.92
C ARG A 309 -15.37 -9.42 -44.00
N TYR A 310 -16.60 -9.76 -44.36
CA TYR A 310 -16.92 -10.73 -45.42
C TYR A 310 -17.08 -10.11 -46.81
N GLY A 311 -16.72 -8.84 -47.00
CA GLY A 311 -16.78 -8.15 -48.30
C GLY A 311 -18.19 -7.96 -48.84
N ARG A 312 -19.23 -8.02 -47.99
CA ARG A 312 -20.64 -7.84 -48.36
C ARG A 312 -21.14 -6.40 -48.16
N MET A 313 -20.28 -5.51 -47.69
CA MET A 313 -20.56 -4.10 -47.42
C MET A 313 -19.23 -3.33 -47.46
N THR A 314 -19.22 -2.15 -48.06
CA THR A 314 -18.06 -1.25 -48.09
C THR A 314 -17.92 -0.50 -46.75
N ARG A 315 -16.75 0.13 -46.52
CA ARG A 315 -16.54 0.93 -45.29
C ARG A 315 -17.39 2.20 -45.31
N GLU A 316 -17.61 2.77 -46.49
CA GLU A 316 -18.41 3.96 -46.74
C GLU A 316 -19.89 3.70 -46.44
N GLU A 317 -20.45 2.60 -46.96
CA GLU A 317 -21.83 2.16 -46.66
C GLU A 317 -22.02 1.91 -45.15
N PHE A 318 -21.04 1.29 -44.49
CA PHE A 318 -21.08 1.10 -43.05
C PHE A 318 -21.06 2.42 -42.27
N LEU A 319 -20.26 3.39 -42.71
CA LEU A 319 -20.17 4.70 -42.06
C LEU A 319 -21.52 5.42 -42.15
N GLU A 320 -22.13 5.47 -43.34
CA GLU A 320 -23.46 6.07 -43.54
C GLU A 320 -24.55 5.40 -42.70
N TRP A 321 -24.55 4.06 -42.68
CA TRP A 321 -25.43 3.30 -41.81
C TRP A 321 -25.19 3.64 -40.33
N SER A 322 -23.93 3.70 -39.87
CA SER A 322 -23.60 3.95 -38.47
C SER A 322 -24.01 5.35 -37.97
N ILE A 323 -24.03 6.34 -38.86
CA ILE A 323 -24.50 7.70 -38.56
C ILE A 323 -26.02 7.68 -38.39
N ARG A 324 -26.75 7.08 -39.35
CA ARG A 324 -28.21 6.96 -39.29
C ARG A 324 -28.67 6.12 -38.08
N ALA A 325 -28.00 5.01 -37.81
CA ALA A 325 -28.30 4.13 -36.69
C ALA A 325 -28.12 4.82 -35.33
N ARG A 326 -27.10 5.68 -35.16
CA ARG A 326 -26.93 6.48 -33.94
C ARG A 326 -28.04 7.51 -33.77
N ALA A 327 -28.40 8.23 -34.85
CA ALA A 327 -29.47 9.21 -34.80
C ALA A 327 -30.83 8.58 -34.45
N LEU A 328 -31.15 7.41 -35.01
CA LEU A 328 -32.39 6.68 -34.70
C LEU A 328 -32.37 6.07 -33.29
N ARG A 329 -31.22 5.56 -32.83
CA ARG A 329 -31.04 5.12 -31.45
C ARG A 329 -31.34 6.27 -30.48
N ASP A 330 -30.80 7.45 -30.72
CA ASP A 330 -31.00 8.62 -29.85
C ASP A 330 -32.47 9.06 -29.86
N LYS A 331 -33.14 9.06 -31.01
CA LYS A 331 -34.61 9.27 -31.10
C LYS A 331 -35.41 8.24 -30.32
N CYS A 332 -35.01 6.97 -30.35
CA CYS A 332 -35.67 5.91 -29.60
C CYS A 332 -35.46 6.08 -28.08
N MET A 333 -34.25 6.46 -27.64
CA MET A 333 -33.97 6.78 -26.23
C MET A 333 -34.77 7.99 -25.73
N GLU A 334 -35.05 8.96 -26.60
CA GLU A 334 -35.91 10.12 -26.33
C GLU A 334 -37.42 9.80 -26.42
N GLY A 335 -37.81 8.56 -26.75
CA GLY A 335 -39.20 8.15 -26.90
C GLY A 335 -39.89 8.66 -28.17
N LYS A 336 -39.14 9.22 -29.14
CA LYS A 336 -39.68 9.77 -30.40
C LYS A 336 -40.01 8.70 -31.45
N ILE A 337 -39.43 7.51 -31.33
CA ILE A 337 -39.76 6.31 -32.12
C ILE A 337 -39.87 5.11 -31.19
N SER A 338 -40.72 4.15 -31.53
CA SER A 338 -40.87 2.94 -30.72
C SER A 338 -39.64 2.03 -30.83
N LEU A 339 -39.47 1.14 -29.84
CA LEU A 339 -38.43 0.11 -29.86
C LEU A 339 -38.60 -0.83 -31.07
N GLU A 340 -39.85 -1.12 -31.43
CA GLU A 340 -40.22 -2.01 -32.54
C GLU A 340 -39.86 -1.39 -33.89
N ASP A 341 -40.20 -0.12 -34.11
CA ASP A 341 -39.83 0.62 -35.33
C ASP A 341 -38.31 0.70 -35.49
N PHE A 342 -37.61 0.93 -34.38
CA PHE A 342 -36.16 0.94 -34.38
C PHE A 342 -35.57 -0.45 -34.70
N GLU A 343 -36.15 -1.53 -34.17
CA GLU A 343 -35.70 -2.90 -34.48
C GLU A 343 -35.92 -3.27 -35.95
N ILE A 344 -37.05 -2.88 -36.53
CA ILE A 344 -37.38 -3.12 -37.94
C ILE A 344 -36.34 -2.43 -38.81
N TRP A 345 -36.09 -1.14 -38.59
CA TRP A 345 -35.11 -0.38 -39.36
C TRP A 345 -33.68 -0.93 -39.26
N LEU A 346 -33.29 -1.47 -38.10
CA LEU A 346 -31.95 -2.08 -37.93
C LEU A 346 -31.75 -3.39 -38.73
N LYS A 347 -32.83 -4.02 -39.20
CA LYS A 347 -32.80 -5.29 -39.96
C LYS A 347 -32.85 -5.08 -41.47
N GLU A 348 -33.35 -3.93 -41.93
CA GLU A 348 -33.18 -3.43 -43.30
C GLU A 348 -31.68 -3.31 -43.64
#